data_AF-A0A919X1I5-F1
#
_entry.id   AF-A0A919X1I5-F1
#
_cell.length_a   1.000
_cell.length_b   1.000
_cell.length_c   1.000
_cell.angle_alpha   90.00
_cell.angle_beta   90.00
_cell.angle_gamma   90.00
#
_symmetry.space_group_name_H-M   'P 1'
#
loop_
_entity.id
_entity.type
_entity.pdbx_description
1 polymer ?
#
loop_
_entity_poly.entity_id
_entity_poly.type
_entity_poly.pdbx_seq_one_letter_code
_entity_poly.pdbx_strand_id
1 'polypeptide(L)'
;MKMVNIIIGTLVSAVLSTIVILVISLIKLMFTHDEVGYASSFFNSLFVKVEENTEDWDLYTTLGVNTDNLTPIILTIIFFWFFYLILTKVYIDRKKIRENVK
;
A
#
# COMPACT_ATOMS: atom_id res chain seq x y z
N MET A 1 -2.08 15.65 -23.23
CA MET A 1 -2.84 14.70 -22.38
C MET A 1 -4.01 15.43 -21.77
N LYS A 2 -5.21 14.86 -21.80
CA LYS A 2 -6.37 15.43 -21.08
C LYS A 2 -6.08 15.39 -19.58
N MET A 3 -6.48 16.43 -18.83
CA MET A 3 -6.22 16.52 -17.39
C MET A 3 -6.77 15.31 -16.62
N VAL A 4 -7.89 14.76 -17.08
CA VAL A 4 -8.50 13.52 -16.55
C VAL A 4 -7.53 12.33 -16.56
N ASN A 5 -6.74 12.14 -17.63
CA ASN A 5 -5.80 11.02 -17.72
C ASN A 5 -4.66 11.14 -16.71
N ILE A 6 -4.26 12.38 -16.36
CA ILE A 6 -3.24 12.62 -15.34
C ILE A 6 -3.79 12.28 -13.95
N ILE A 7 -5.02 12.71 -13.66
CA ILE A 7 -5.69 12.42 -12.38
C ILE A 7 -5.83 10.91 -12.18
N ILE A 8 -6.36 10.20 -13.18
CA ILE A 8 -6.56 8.75 -13.09
C ILE A 8 -5.22 8.03 -13.03
N GLY A 9 -4.24 8.42 -13.87
CA GLY A 9 -2.92 7.81 -13.88
C GLY A 9 -2.21 7.92 -12.52
N THR A 10 -2.24 9.09 -11.91
CA THR A 10 -1.64 9.32 -10.58
C THR A 10 -2.38 8.57 -9.46
N LEU A 11 -3.70 8.42 -9.56
CA LEU A 11 -4.49 7.62 -8.60
C LEU A 11 -4.12 6.14 -8.69
N VAL A 12 -4.05 5.59 -9.90
CA VAL A 12 -3.63 4.20 -10.13
C VAL A 12 -2.22 3.97 -9.61
N SER A 13 -1.29 4.89 -9.88
CA SER A 13 0.07 4.81 -9.32
C SER A 13 0.07 4.82 -7.79
N ALA A 14 -0.75 5.66 -7.14
CA ALA A 14 -0.84 5.71 -5.68
C ALA A 14 -1.37 4.41 -5.07
N VAL A 15 -2.38 3.80 -5.70
CA VAL A 15 -2.92 2.51 -5.30
C VAL A 15 -1.86 1.41 -5.43
N LEU A 16 -1.15 1.36 -6.57
CA LEU A 16 -0.08 0.38 -6.79
C LEU A 16 1.05 0.51 -5.77
N SER A 17 1.51 1.73 -5.49
CA SER A 17 2.53 1.97 -4.48
C SER A 17 2.07 1.54 -3.09
N THR A 18 0.81 1.78 -2.74
CA THR A 18 0.25 1.34 -1.46
C THR A 18 0.18 -0.19 -1.40
N ILE A 19 -0.24 -0.86 -2.47
CA ILE A 19 -0.24 -2.33 -2.55
C ILE A 19 1.16 -2.90 -2.32
N VAL A 20 2.19 -2.34 -2.95
CA VAL A 20 3.59 -2.78 -2.75
C VAL A 20 4.00 -2.66 -1.28
N ILE A 21 3.66 -1.55 -0.61
CA ILE A 21 3.95 -1.36 0.81
C ILE A 21 3.21 -2.39 1.68
N LEU A 22 1.95 -2.67 1.37
CA LEU A 22 1.16 -3.67 2.10
C LEU A 22 1.74 -5.08 1.93
N VAL A 23 2.13 -5.46 0.71
CA VAL A 23 2.78 -6.75 0.43
C VAL A 23 4.09 -6.88 1.20
N ILE A 24 4.95 -5.86 1.16
CA ILE A 24 6.21 -5.87 1.93
C ILE A 24 5.94 -5.97 3.44
N SER A 25 4.93 -5.23 3.93
CA SER A 25 4.55 -5.25 5.34
C SER A 25 4.03 -6.62 5.78
N LEU A 26 3.28 -7.31 4.91
CA LEU A 26 2.77 -8.66 5.12
C LEU A 26 3.90 -9.69 5.12
N ILE A 27 4.79 -9.64 4.13
CA ILE A 27 5.98 -10.49 4.06
C ILE A 27 6.80 -10.34 5.35
N LYS A 28 7.07 -9.10 5.76
CA LYS A 28 7.77 -8.84 7.01
C LYS A 28 7.05 -9.45 8.21
N LEU A 29 5.73 -9.31 8.30
CA LEU A 29 4.93 -9.86 9.40
C LEU A 29 5.05 -11.39 9.45
N MET A 30 4.99 -12.07 8.30
CA MET A 30 5.15 -13.53 8.21
C MET A 30 6.54 -14.01 8.64
N PHE A 31 7.60 -13.28 8.29
CA PHE A 31 8.98 -13.65 8.67
C PHE A 31 9.42 -13.18 10.05
N THR A 32 8.56 -12.44 10.78
CA THR A 32 8.89 -11.93 12.13
C THR A 32 8.11 -12.69 13.22
N HIS A 33 7.10 -13.50 12.88
CA HIS A 33 6.34 -14.29 13.83
C HIS A 33 6.79 -15.75 13.80
N ASP A 34 7.60 -16.13 14.78
CA ASP A 34 7.99 -17.53 15.04
C ASP A 34 7.03 -18.24 16.01
N GLU A 35 6.04 -17.51 16.57
CA GLU A 35 5.13 -18.00 17.62
C GLU A 35 3.67 -18.08 17.16
N VAL A 36 2.95 -19.05 17.70
CA VAL A 36 1.49 -19.23 17.53
C VAL A 36 0.77 -18.03 18.14
N GLY A 37 -0.17 -17.43 17.39
CA GLY A 37 -0.92 -16.29 17.87
C GLY A 37 -1.37 -15.32 16.79
N TYR A 38 -1.74 -14.12 17.23
CA TYR A 38 -2.21 -13.03 16.37
C TYR A 38 -1.15 -11.94 16.27
N ALA A 39 -0.65 -11.75 15.05
CA ALA A 39 0.27 -10.69 14.68
C ALA A 39 -0.46 -9.63 13.85
N SER A 40 -0.11 -8.36 14.05
CA SER A 40 -0.58 -7.30 13.16
C SER A 40 0.55 -6.36 12.72
N SER A 41 0.36 -5.77 11.55
CA SER A 41 1.27 -4.79 10.95
C SER A 41 0.49 -3.73 10.20
N PHE A 42 1.20 -2.68 9.75
CA PHE A 42 0.63 -1.55 9.03
C PHE A 42 -0.57 -0.95 9.79
N PHE A 43 -0.32 -0.39 10.97
CA PHE A 43 -1.35 0.23 11.81
C PHE A 43 -2.56 -0.68 12.14
N ASN A 44 -2.29 -1.97 12.41
CA ASN A 44 -3.31 -2.99 12.70
C ASN A 44 -4.28 -3.27 11.53
N SER A 45 -3.96 -2.80 10.31
CA SER A 45 -4.73 -3.08 9.10
C SER A 45 -4.43 -4.44 8.51
N LEU A 46 -3.20 -4.95 8.66
CA LEU A 46 -2.80 -6.28 8.19
C LEU A 46 -2.65 -7.21 9.38
N PHE A 47 -3.11 -8.45 9.24
CA PHE A 47 -2.91 -9.45 10.28
C PHE A 47 -2.49 -10.81 9.72
N VAL A 48 -1.74 -11.52 10.55
CA VAL A 48 -1.41 -12.93 10.41
C VAL A 48 -1.90 -13.62 11.68
N LYS A 49 -2.72 -14.66 11.54
CA LYS A 49 -3.16 -15.49 12.66
C LYS A 49 -2.68 -16.91 12.44
N VAL A 50 -1.89 -17.43 13.36
CA VAL A 50 -1.43 -18.82 13.35
C VAL A 50 -2.20 -19.56 14.45
N GLU A 51 -2.95 -20.57 14.07
CA GLU A 51 -3.71 -21.44 14.99
C GLU A 51 -3.15 -22.86 14.95
N GLU A 52 -3.00 -23.48 16.13
CA GLU A 52 -2.75 -24.91 16.24
C GLU A 52 -4.05 -25.66 15.98
N ASN A 53 -4.04 -26.58 15.03
CA ASN A 53 -5.15 -27.50 14.88
C ASN A 53 -5.00 -28.63 15.90
N THR A 54 -6.07 -28.94 16.66
CA THR A 54 -6.00 -29.89 17.77
C THR A 54 -5.85 -31.36 17.34
N GLU A 55 -5.98 -31.67 16.04
CA GLU A 55 -5.98 -33.05 15.53
C GLU A 55 -4.73 -33.44 14.73
N ASP A 56 -3.99 -32.49 14.17
CA ASP A 56 -2.77 -32.73 13.39
C ASP A 56 -1.74 -31.64 13.73
N TRP A 57 -0.43 -31.96 13.70
CA TRP A 57 0.67 -31.01 13.97
C TRP A 57 0.83 -29.93 12.90
N ASP A 58 -0.25 -29.60 12.19
CA ASP A 58 -0.32 -28.63 11.11
C ASP A 58 -0.73 -27.27 11.67
N LEU A 59 0.16 -26.29 11.51
CA LEU A 59 -0.08 -24.90 11.84
C LEU A 59 -0.91 -24.25 10.71
N TYR A 60 -2.10 -23.74 11.04
CA TYR A 60 -2.93 -23.02 10.07
C TYR A 60 -2.62 -21.53 10.12
N THR A 61 -2.11 -20.99 9.01
CA THR A 61 -1.83 -19.55 8.88
C THR A 61 -2.94 -18.87 8.10
N THR A 62 -3.66 -17.95 8.75
CA THR A 62 -4.64 -17.06 8.11
C THR A 62 -4.04 -15.67 7.92
N LEU A 63 -4.07 -15.18 6.68
CA LEU A 63 -3.67 -13.82 6.33
C LEU A 63 -4.91 -13.00 6.01
N GLY A 64 -4.97 -11.76 6.47
CA GLY A 64 -6.12 -10.92 6.17
C GLY A 64 -5.88 -9.44 6.38
N VAL A 65 -6.91 -8.68 5.99
CA VAL A 65 -7.01 -7.24 6.21
C VAL A 65 -8.09 -7.01 7.26
N ASN A 66 -7.75 -6.28 8.31
CA ASN A 66 -8.71 -5.83 9.30
C ASN A 66 -9.54 -4.69 8.71
N THR A 67 -10.82 -4.95 8.42
CA THR A 67 -11.74 -3.98 7.84
C THR A 67 -12.05 -2.80 8.75
N ASP A 68 -11.91 -2.98 10.07
CA ASP A 68 -12.15 -1.93 11.06
C ASP A 68 -11.03 -0.89 11.08
N ASN A 69 -9.85 -1.25 10.57
CA ASN A 69 -8.66 -0.40 10.52
C ASN A 69 -8.20 -0.14 9.08
N LEU A 70 -9.12 0.17 8.15
CA LEU A 70 -8.75 0.53 6.76
C LEU A 70 -8.26 1.98 6.61
N THR A 71 -8.51 2.84 7.59
CA THR A 71 -8.15 4.27 7.57
C THR A 71 -6.69 4.52 7.20
N PRO A 72 -5.69 3.81 7.76
CA PRO A 72 -4.28 3.99 7.41
C PRO A 72 -3.97 3.68 5.93
N ILE A 73 -4.63 2.67 5.35
CA ILE A 73 -4.49 2.32 3.92
C ILE A 73 -5.03 3.46 3.05
N ILE A 74 -6.23 3.94 3.37
CA ILE A 74 -6.88 5.03 2.64
C ILE A 74 -6.04 6.31 2.71
N LEU A 75 -5.54 6.67 3.89
CA LEU A 75 -4.67 7.83 4.09
C LEU A 75 -3.38 7.72 3.28
N THR A 76 -2.80 6.52 3.20
CA THR A 76 -1.59 6.27 2.41
C THR A 76 -1.84 6.47 0.92
N ILE A 77 -2.97 5.98 0.40
CA ILE A 77 -3.38 6.20 -0.99
C ILE A 77 -3.55 7.70 -1.27
N ILE A 78 -4.27 8.41 -0.39
CA ILE A 78 -4.50 9.85 -0.53
C ILE A 78 -3.17 10.60 -0.54
N PHE A 79 -2.26 10.27 0.39
CA PHE A 79 -0.95 10.91 0.49
C PHE A 79 -0.12 10.72 -0.79
N PHE A 80 0.01 9.48 -1.28
CA PHE A 80 0.74 9.22 -2.53
C PHE A 80 0.08 9.86 -3.74
N TRP A 81 -1.25 9.91 -3.77
CA TRP A 81 -1.97 10.51 -4.87
C TRP A 81 -1.68 12.02 -4.97
N PHE A 82 -1.77 12.75 -3.85
CA PHE A 82 -1.38 14.16 -3.80
C PHE A 82 0.09 14.36 -4.16
N PHE A 83 0.98 13.52 -3.64
CA PHE A 83 2.40 13.58 -3.94
C PHE A 83 2.67 13.42 -5.45
N TYR A 84 2.07 12.43 -6.10
CA TYR A 84 2.22 12.20 -7.53
C TYR A 84 1.57 13.29 -8.39
N LEU A 85 0.45 13.87 -7.95
CA LEU A 85 -0.16 15.03 -8.61
C LEU A 85 0.78 16.24 -8.60
N ILE A 86 1.39 16.55 -7.46
CA ILE A 86 2.36 17.64 -7.32
C ILE A 86 3.58 17.38 -8.21
N LEU A 87 4.17 16.18 -8.13
CA LEU A 87 5.32 15.81 -8.98
C LEU A 87 5.01 15.93 -10.47
N THR A 88 3.84 15.44 -10.89
CA THR A 88 3.43 15.51 -12.30
C THR A 88 3.24 16.95 -12.75
N LYS A 89 2.64 17.81 -11.92
CA LYS A 89 2.50 19.24 -12.21
C LYS A 89 3.86 19.91 -12.37
N VAL A 90 4.78 19.69 -11.42
CA VAL A 90 6.16 20.23 -11.48
C VAL A 90 6.89 19.75 -12.73
N TYR A 91 6.77 18.47 -13.08
CA TYR A 91 7.39 17.91 -14.29
C TYR A 91 6.86 18.58 -15.57
N ILE A 92 5.54 18.75 -15.68
CA ILE A 92 4.90 19.40 -16.84
C ILE A 92 5.33 20.86 -16.95
N ASP A 93 5.33 21.61 -15.84
CA ASP A 93 5.71 23.03 -15.84
C ASP A 93 7.18 23.20 -16.23
N ARG A 94 8.08 22.36 -15.72
CA ARG A 94 9.51 22.36 -16.10
C ARG A 94 9.72 22.00 -17.57
N LYS A 95 8.95 21.03 -18.10
CA LYS A 95 9.01 20.64 -19.51
C LYS A 95 8.60 21.79 -20.43
N LYS A 96 7.51 22.49 -20.12
CA LYS A 96 7.05 23.67 -20.90
C LYS A 96 8.08 24.79 -20.94
N ILE A 97 8.73 25.10 -19.81
CA ILE A 97 9.79 26.10 -19.76
C ILE A 97 10.93 25.72 -20.70
N ARG A 98 11.36 24.45 -20.70
CA ARG A 98 12.44 23.97 -21.57
C ARG A 98 12.08 24.04 -23.06
N GLU A 99 10.82 23.80 -23.40
CA GLU A 99 10.33 23.85 -24.79
C GLU A 99 10.19 25.30 -25.31
N ASN A 100 9.82 26.26 -24.45
CA ASN A 100 9.74 27.69 -24.82
C ASN A 100 11.11 28.40 -24.94
N VAL A 101 12.18 27.77 -24.46
CA VAL A 101 13.56 28.31 -24.52
C VAL A 101 14.32 27.78 -25.74
N LYS A 102 13.73 26.86 -26.52
CA LYS A 102 14.25 26.39 -27.81
C LYS A 102 13.57 27.11 -28.96
#